data_AF-A0A350CY90-F1
#
_entry.id   AF-A0A350CY90-F1
#
_cell.length_a   1.000
_cell.length_b   1.000
_cell.length_c   1.000
_cell.angle_alpha   90.00
_cell.angle_beta   90.00
_cell.angle_gamma   90.00
#
_symmetry.space_group_name_H-M   'P 1'
#
loop_
_entity.id
_entity.type
_entity.pdbx_description
1 polymer ?
#
loop_
_entity_poly.entity_id
_entity_poly.type
_entity_poly.pdbx_seq_one_letter_code
_entity_poly.pdbx_strand_id
1 'polypeptide(L)'
;TAYQAQQTLRGRALDAHANRFEGEPPASVEAIEGLYEHLEAAMIACGALNPERPKLMMPKLKRILSRSGLSAPDVDMLRGICAAIICPRAERSGRKTNKDGQQ
;
A
#
# COMPACT_ATOMS: atom_id res chain seq x y z
N THR A 1 -9.48 -23.83 -30.68
CA THR A 1 -8.98 -24.95 -29.82
C THR A 1 -9.38 -24.67 -28.38
N ALA A 2 -9.70 -25.69 -27.56
CA ALA A 2 -10.12 -25.51 -26.15
C ALA A 2 -9.16 -24.64 -25.30
N TYR A 3 -7.86 -24.68 -25.62
CA TYR A 3 -6.82 -23.85 -25.00
C TYR A 3 -7.06 -22.34 -25.15
N GLN A 4 -7.43 -21.87 -26.34
CA GLN A 4 -7.70 -20.45 -26.58
C GLN A 4 -8.95 -19.99 -25.81
N ALA A 5 -9.98 -20.84 -25.76
CA ALA A 5 -11.17 -20.56 -24.96
C ALA A 5 -10.84 -20.42 -23.46
N GLN A 6 -9.98 -21.29 -22.92
CA GLN A 6 -9.49 -21.19 -21.55
C GLN A 6 -8.62 -19.94 -21.32
N GLN A 7 -7.76 -19.57 -22.27
CA GLN A 7 -6.97 -18.34 -22.19
C GLN A 7 -7.84 -17.08 -22.21
N THR A 8 -8.85 -17.00 -23.07
CA THR A 8 -9.76 -15.84 -23.15
C THR A 8 -10.62 -15.69 -21.91
N LEU A 9 -11.17 -16.80 -21.39
CA LEU A 9 -11.96 -16.78 -20.14
C LEU A 9 -11.10 -16.33 -18.95
N ARG A 10 -9.83 -16.74 -18.90
CA ARG A 10 -8.89 -16.32 -17.86
C ARG A 10 -8.50 -14.86 -17.97
N GLY A 11 -8.24 -14.35 -19.18
CA GLY A 11 -7.99 -12.92 -19.43
C GLY A 11 -9.15 -12.07 -18.92
N ARG A 12 -10.38 -12.42 -19.33
CA ARG A 12 -11.60 -11.69 -18.97
C ARG A 12 -11.85 -11.59 -17.46
N ALA A 13 -11.47 -12.62 -16.69
CA ALA A 13 -11.62 -12.63 -15.23
C ALA A 13 -10.60 -11.71 -14.53
N LEU A 14 -9.37 -11.62 -15.06
CA LEU A 14 -8.35 -10.70 -14.56
C LEU A 14 -8.71 -9.25 -14.90
N ASP A 15 -9.20 -9.02 -16.13
CA ASP A 15 -9.66 -7.71 -16.60
C ASP A 15 -10.82 -7.20 -15.73
N ALA A 16 -11.78 -8.06 -15.38
CA ALA A 16 -12.89 -7.68 -14.51
C ALA A 16 -12.46 -7.23 -13.10
N HIS A 17 -11.39 -7.82 -12.55
CA HIS A 17 -10.85 -7.42 -11.25
C HIS A 17 -10.01 -6.15 -11.35
N ALA A 18 -9.27 -5.95 -12.43
CA ALA A 18 -8.50 -4.73 -12.66
C ALA A 18 -9.42 -3.53 -12.88
N ASN A 19 -10.51 -3.73 -13.63
CA ASN A 19 -11.41 -2.65 -14.03
C ASN A 19 -12.42 -2.24 -12.94
N ARG A 20 -12.52 -2.98 -11.82
CA ARG A 20 -13.48 -2.63 -10.75
C ARG A 20 -13.22 -1.28 -10.07
N PHE A 21 -12.02 -0.74 -10.25
CA PHE A 21 -11.58 0.54 -9.70
C PHE A 21 -11.44 1.61 -10.79
N GLU A 22 -11.77 1.29 -12.05
CA GLU A 22 -11.80 2.28 -13.12
C GLU A 22 -12.89 3.33 -12.86
N GLY A 23 -12.52 4.59 -12.97
CA GLY A 23 -13.45 5.73 -12.81
C GLY A 23 -13.62 6.23 -11.38
N GLU A 24 -12.92 5.66 -10.39
CA GLU A 24 -12.89 6.23 -9.05
C GLU A 24 -12.20 7.61 -9.08
N PRO A 25 -12.76 8.64 -8.40
CA PRO A 25 -12.12 9.93 -8.31
C PRO A 25 -10.71 9.84 -7.70
N PRO A 26 -9.80 10.74 -8.10
CA PRO A 26 -8.48 10.83 -7.51
C PRO A 26 -8.59 11.13 -6.01
N ALA A 27 -7.67 10.56 -5.23
CA ALA A 27 -7.57 10.80 -3.80
C ALA A 27 -7.33 12.27 -3.48
N SER A 28 -7.76 12.70 -2.29
CA SER A 28 -7.42 14.03 -1.78
C SER A 28 -5.92 14.17 -1.56
N VAL A 29 -5.43 15.42 -1.63
CA VAL A 29 -4.02 15.74 -1.37
C VAL A 29 -3.60 15.25 0.02
N GLU A 30 -4.44 15.46 1.03
CA GLU A 30 -4.21 15.04 2.42
C GLU A 30 -4.03 13.51 2.54
N ALA A 31 -4.85 12.74 1.81
CA ALA A 31 -4.76 11.28 1.81
C ALA A 31 -3.41 10.81 1.23
N ILE A 32 -3.00 11.42 0.11
CA ILE A 32 -1.72 11.18 -0.56
C ILE A 32 -0.54 11.59 0.33
N GLU A 33 -0.61 12.71 1.03
CA GLU A 33 0.45 13.18 1.93
C GLU A 33 0.71 12.19 3.06
N GLY A 34 -0.33 11.75 3.79
CA GLY A 34 -0.10 10.76 4.84
C GLY A 34 0.17 9.33 4.31
N LEU A 35 -0.05 9.06 3.01
CA LEU A 35 0.54 7.86 2.39
C LEU A 35 2.06 7.99 2.32
N TYR A 36 2.59 9.16 1.96
CA TYR A 36 4.04 9.38 1.95
C TYR A 36 4.67 9.23 3.33
N GLU A 37 4.00 9.70 4.39
CA GLU A 37 4.45 9.50 5.77
C GLU A 37 4.53 8.00 6.14
N HIS A 38 3.46 7.23 5.84
CA HIS A 38 3.47 5.79 6.09
C HIS A 38 4.52 5.05 5.27
N LEU A 39 4.72 5.47 4.01
CA LEU A 39 5.71 4.88 3.12
C LEU A 39 7.13 5.13 3.64
N GLU A 40 7.41 6.34 4.12
CA GLU A 40 8.69 6.68 4.75
C GLU A 40 8.92 5.83 6.01
N ALA A 41 7.94 5.77 6.91
CA ALA A 41 8.03 4.95 8.12
C ALA A 41 8.25 3.46 7.80
N ALA A 42 7.54 2.93 6.80
CA ALA A 42 7.71 1.55 6.35
C ALA A 42 9.11 1.29 5.77
N MET A 43 9.64 2.21 4.98
CA MET A 43 10.99 2.08 4.42
C MET A 43 12.09 2.17 5.48
N ILE A 44 11.89 2.97 6.54
CA ILE A 44 12.79 3.00 7.68
C ILE A 44 12.70 1.66 8.43
N ALA A 45 11.49 1.18 8.70
CA ALA A 45 11.26 -0.07 9.42
C ALA A 45 11.87 -1.30 8.73
N CYS A 46 11.84 -1.36 7.39
CA CYS A 46 12.47 -2.45 6.63
C CYS A 46 13.94 -2.21 6.27
N GLY A 47 14.53 -1.07 6.66
CA GLY A 47 15.93 -0.73 6.41
C GLY A 47 16.26 -0.22 5.01
N ALA A 48 15.25 0.03 4.16
CA ALA A 48 15.44 0.60 2.82
C ALA A 48 15.85 2.08 2.86
N LEU A 49 15.38 2.82 3.86
CA LEU A 49 15.73 4.22 4.09
C LEU A 49 16.50 4.38 5.40
N ASN A 50 17.63 5.09 5.36
CA ASN A 50 18.36 5.52 6.54
C ASN A 50 18.09 7.02 6.77
N PRO A 51 17.48 7.42 7.91
CA PRO A 51 17.18 8.82 8.20
C PRO A 51 18.45 9.68 8.38
N GLU A 52 19.56 9.09 8.83
CA GLU A 52 20.83 9.79 9.03
C GLU A 52 21.59 10.03 7.72
N ARG A 53 21.21 9.33 6.64
CA ARG A 53 21.79 9.48 5.30
C ARG A 53 20.68 9.62 4.27
N PRO A 54 20.09 10.81 4.13
CA PRO A 54 18.94 11.03 3.26
C PRO A 54 19.32 10.78 1.80
N LYS A 55 18.84 9.67 1.25
CA LYS A 55 18.91 9.37 -0.19
C LYS A 55 17.76 10.06 -0.91
N LEU A 56 17.89 10.26 -2.23
CA LEU A 56 16.82 10.77 -3.11
C LEU A 56 15.66 9.75 -3.33
N MET A 57 15.49 8.77 -2.44
CA MET A 57 14.47 7.73 -2.57
C MET A 57 13.05 8.28 -2.40
N MET A 58 12.79 9.05 -1.33
CA MET A 58 11.48 9.65 -1.10
C MET A 58 11.05 10.60 -2.24
N PRO A 59 11.88 11.56 -2.70
CA PRO A 59 11.55 12.37 -3.87
C PRO A 59 11.28 11.56 -5.14
N LYS A 60 12.05 10.49 -5.38
CA LYS A 60 11.86 9.61 -6.54
C LYS A 60 10.53 8.85 -6.47
N LEU A 61 10.17 8.35 -5.29
CA LEU A 61 8.90 7.66 -5.06
C LEU A 61 7.71 8.61 -5.18
N LYS A 62 7.77 9.80 -4.57
CA LYS A 62 6.74 10.84 -4.73
C LYS A 62 6.49 11.12 -6.22
N ARG A 63 7.54 11.35 -7.00
CA ARG A 63 7.42 11.56 -8.45
C ARG A 63 6.77 10.38 -9.19
N ILE A 64 7.05 9.14 -8.79
CA ILE A 64 6.47 7.94 -9.42
C ILE A 64 4.99 7.80 -9.07
N LEU A 65 4.60 8.09 -7.83
CA LEU A 65 3.22 7.93 -7.34
C LEU A 65 2.34 9.12 -7.74
N SER A 66 2.88 10.34 -7.85
CA SER A 66 2.12 11.50 -8.32
C SER A 66 1.58 11.33 -9.75
N ARG A 67 2.24 10.53 -10.59
CA ARG A 67 1.80 10.30 -11.99
C ARG A 67 0.76 9.19 -12.13
N SER A 68 0.54 8.37 -11.10
CA SER A 68 -0.34 7.20 -11.21
C SER A 68 -1.81 7.53 -10.99
N GLY A 69 -2.15 8.76 -10.58
CA GLY A 69 -3.55 9.18 -10.41
C GLY A 69 -4.29 8.34 -9.36
N LEU A 70 -3.64 8.08 -8.21
CA LEU A 70 -4.17 7.22 -7.16
C LEU A 70 -5.55 7.68 -6.70
N SER A 71 -6.48 6.74 -6.64
CA SER A 71 -7.79 6.91 -6.01
C SER A 71 -7.71 6.72 -4.49
N ALA A 72 -8.77 7.07 -3.76
CA ALA A 72 -8.78 6.88 -2.30
C ALA A 72 -8.59 5.40 -1.89
N PRO A 73 -9.23 4.41 -2.55
CA PRO A 73 -8.98 3.00 -2.28
C PRO A 73 -7.52 2.57 -2.51
N ASP A 74 -6.84 3.11 -3.53
CA ASP A 74 -5.43 2.81 -3.79
C ASP A 74 -4.55 3.29 -2.63
N VAL A 75 -4.82 4.50 -2.15
CA VAL A 75 -4.12 5.10 -1.01
C VAL A 75 -4.30 4.25 0.24
N ASP A 76 -5.53 3.84 0.55
CA ASP A 76 -5.82 2.99 1.71
C ASP A 76 -5.14 1.62 1.62
N MET A 77 -5.16 1.00 0.43
CA MET A 77 -4.49 -0.27 0.18
C MET A 77 -2.98 -0.16 0.41
N LEU A 78 -2.34 0.86 -0.17
CA LEU A 78 -0.90 1.10 -0.01
C LEU A 78 -0.53 1.42 1.44
N ARG A 79 -1.34 2.20 2.16
CA ARG A 79 -1.17 2.45 3.60
C ARG A 79 -1.27 1.15 4.41
N GLY A 80 -2.21 0.26 4.07
CA GLY A 80 -2.33 -1.06 4.68
C GLY A 80 -1.07 -1.91 4.53
N ILE A 81 -0.46 -1.90 3.34
CA ILE A 81 0.83 -2.58 3.09
C ILE A 81 1.94 -1.95 3.93
N CYS A 82 2.04 -0.62 3.96
CA CYS A 82 3.03 0.09 4.78
C CYS A 82 2.90 -0.26 6.26
N ALA A 83 1.67 -0.26 6.78
CA ALA A 83 1.40 -0.65 8.16
C ALA A 83 1.87 -2.09 8.45
N ALA A 84 1.63 -3.03 7.53
CA ALA A 84 2.05 -4.43 7.67
C ALA A 84 3.59 -4.59 7.67
N ILE A 85 4.31 -3.74 6.94
CA ILE A 85 5.78 -3.68 6.98
C ILE A 85 6.27 -3.15 8.33
N ILE A 86 5.66 -2.08 8.84
CA ILE A 86 6.07 -1.44 10.11
C ILE A 86 5.86 -2.37 11.30
N CYS A 87 4.71 -3.05 11.35
CA CYS A 87 4.40 -3.99 12.42
C CYS A 87 3.80 -5.25 11.80
N PRO A 88 4.63 -6.27 11.55
CA PRO A 88 4.19 -7.54 11.00
C PRO A 88 3.05 -8.15 11.83
N ARG A 89 2.10 -8.80 11.14
CA ARG A 89 0.92 -9.39 11.78
C ARG A 89 1.27 -10.39 12.89
N ALA A 90 2.43 -11.06 12.80
CA ALA A 90 2.95 -11.95 13.83
C ALA A 90 3.19 -11.24 15.17
N GLU A 91 3.71 -10.01 15.13
CA GLU A 91 4.00 -9.19 16.32
C GLU A 91 2.73 -8.55 16.89
N ARG A 92 1.70 -8.32 16.06
CA ARG A 92 0.39 -7.80 16.51
C ARG A 92 -0.42 -8.80 17.32
N SER A 93 -0.21 -10.11 17.11
CA SER A 93 -0.95 -11.16 17.81
C SER A 93 -0.64 -11.21 19.30
N GLY A 94 0.52 -10.70 19.74
CA GLY A 94 0.91 -10.64 21.15
C GLY A 94 0.42 -9.42 21.93
N ARG A 95 -0.13 -8.39 21.25
CA ARG A 95 -0.55 -7.14 21.91
C ARG A 95 -1.97 -7.19 22.51
N LYS A 96 -2.70 -8.28 22.33
CA LYS A 96 -4.09 -8.44 22.84
C LYS A 96 -4.21 -8.92 24.29
N THR A 97 -3.13 -9.11 25.05
CA THR A 97 -3.21 -9.64 26.42
C THR A 97 -2.44 -8.79 27.45
N ASN A 98 -2.69 -7.47 27.53
CA ASN A 98 -2.34 -6.74 28.77
C ASN A 98 -3.09 -5.39 28.90
N LYS A 99 -4.41 -5.44 29.13
CA LYS A 99 -5.18 -4.31 29.66
C LYS A 99 -6.29 -4.76 30.63
N ASP A 100 -6.06 -5.86 31.35
CA ASP A 100 -6.88 -6.28 32.49
C ASP A 100 -5.95 -6.45 33.70
N GLY A 101 -5.65 -5.36 34.42
CA GLY A 101 -4.90 -5.45 35.68
C GLY A 101 -3.88 -4.36 35.93
N GLN A 102 -4.37 -3.23 36.45
CA GLN A 102 -3.69 -2.26 37.34
C GLN A 102 -4.77 -1.19 37.62
N GLN A 103 -5.66 -1.43 38.59
CA GLN A 103 -5.52 -1.00 40.00
C GLN A 103 -5.15 0.47 40.12
#